data_AF-A0A645CUW7-F1
#
_entry.id   AF-A0A645CUW7-F1
#
_cell.length_a   1.000
_cell.length_b   1.000
_cell.length_c   1.000
_cell.angle_alpha   90.00
_cell.angle_beta   90.00
_cell.angle_gamma   90.00
#
_symmetry.space_group_name_H-M   'P 1'
#
loop_
_entity.id
_entity.type
_entity.pdbx_description
1 polymer ?
#
loop_
_entity_poly.entity_id
_entity_poly.type
_entity_poly.pdbx_seq_one_letter_code
_entity_poly.pdbx_strand_id
1 'polypeptide(L)'
;MSTSKRVAICGLMSALCIVSLSLSAMIPTLKLTSLVLSGLFIAATVMQTGMAAAFCVYTATSLIAFFLLPVKTVSVLFILFFGLYSLLLPLIGKMKNILNRIIFKYAYLNIIILISVFFLKQFFRLQIPQEFAKIIMMYLALIALFTIYDYLITRLTVYFISKFFKHIKTDI
;
A
#
# COMPACT_ATOMS: atom_id res chain seq x y z
N MET A 1 -20.58 13.40 -7.66
CA MET A 1 -19.76 14.18 -6.70
C MET A 1 -19.24 15.41 -7.44
N SER A 2 -19.36 16.62 -6.89
CA SER A 2 -18.81 17.82 -7.56
C SER A 2 -17.28 17.77 -7.57
N THR A 3 -16.67 18.39 -8.59
CA THR A 3 -15.20 18.42 -8.78
C THR A 3 -14.48 18.96 -7.56
N SER A 4 -15.00 20.05 -6.95
CA SER A 4 -14.42 20.64 -5.73
C SER A 4 -14.43 19.69 -4.53
N LYS A 5 -15.51 18.92 -4.33
CA LYS A 5 -15.57 17.91 -3.25
C LYS A 5 -14.53 16.81 -3.50
N ARG A 6 -14.34 16.38 -4.75
CA ARG A 6 -13.38 15.32 -5.11
C ARG A 6 -11.96 15.74 -4.79
N VAL A 7 -11.58 16.96 -5.15
CA VAL A 7 -10.26 17.53 -4.83
C VAL A 7 -10.04 17.65 -3.32
N ALA A 8 -11.04 18.12 -2.58
CA ALA A 8 -10.94 18.22 -1.12
C ALA A 8 -10.71 16.85 -0.44
N ILE A 9 -11.42 15.79 -0.86
CA ILE A 9 -11.20 14.44 -0.34
C ILE A 9 -9.79 13.94 -0.68
N CYS A 10 -9.33 14.14 -1.92
CA CYS A 10 -7.97 13.76 -2.32
C CYS A 10 -6.90 14.45 -1.47
N GLY A 11 -7.04 15.75 -1.20
CA GLY A 11 -6.12 16.51 -0.34
C GLY A 11 -6.17 16.08 1.13
N LEU A 12 -7.36 15.78 1.65
CA LEU A 12 -7.50 15.28 3.03
C LEU A 12 -6.85 13.90 3.19
N MET A 13 -7.09 13.00 2.24
CA MET A 13 -6.53 11.63 2.29
C MET A 13 -5.01 11.64 2.13
N SER A 14 -4.46 12.53 1.29
CA SER A 14 -3.01 12.67 1.17
C SER A 14 -2.37 13.16 2.47
N ALA A 15 -2.97 14.16 3.12
CA ALA A 15 -2.51 14.67 4.41
C ALA A 15 -2.56 13.57 5.50
N LEU A 16 -3.66 12.83 5.59
CA LEU A 16 -3.81 11.72 6.54
C LEU A 16 -2.77 10.61 6.30
N CYS A 17 -2.46 10.33 5.04
CA CYS A 17 -1.43 9.37 4.67
C CYS A 17 -0.04 9.80 5.19
N ILE A 18 0.33 11.07 4.97
CA ILE A 18 1.62 11.62 5.40
C ILE A 18 1.71 11.68 6.93
N VAL A 19 0.64 12.10 7.62
CA VAL A 19 0.58 12.10 9.09
C VAL A 19 0.75 10.68 9.63
N SER A 20 0.10 9.70 9.02
CA SER A 20 0.26 8.30 9.44
C SER A 20 1.68 7.82 9.25
N LEU A 21 2.31 8.14 8.12
CA LEU A 21 3.70 7.80 7.86
C LEU A 21 4.66 8.53 8.81
N SER A 22 4.39 9.78 9.20
CA SER A 22 5.25 10.52 10.14
C SER A 22 5.19 9.95 11.56
N LEU A 23 4.05 9.37 11.98
CA LEU A 23 3.96 8.61 13.24
C LEU A 23 4.97 7.45 13.30
N SER A 24 5.27 6.82 12.16
CA SER A 24 6.27 5.74 12.07
C SER A 24 7.69 6.17 12.43
N ALA A 25 8.00 7.46 12.22
CA ALA A 25 9.30 8.03 12.52
C ALA A 25 9.46 8.32 14.01
N MET A 26 8.37 8.68 14.68
CA MET A 26 8.36 8.95 16.12
C MET A 26 8.30 7.67 16.95
N ILE A 27 7.53 6.67 16.49
CA ILE A 27 7.30 5.41 17.22
C ILE A 27 7.69 4.24 16.32
N PRO A 28 8.93 3.73 16.42
CA PRO A 28 9.43 2.65 15.57
C PRO A 28 8.61 1.36 15.65
N THR A 29 7.99 1.08 16.80
CA THR A 29 7.11 -0.07 17.04
C THR A 29 5.85 -0.03 16.17
N LEU A 30 5.42 1.16 15.73
CA LEU A 30 4.23 1.37 14.90
C LEU A 30 4.56 1.46 13.40
N LYS A 31 5.77 1.11 12.96
CA LYS A 31 6.15 1.17 11.54
C LYS A 31 5.22 0.34 10.65
N LEU A 32 4.92 -0.90 11.05
CA LEU A 32 4.04 -1.75 10.25
C LEU A 32 2.58 -1.25 10.25
N THR A 33 2.07 -0.84 11.41
CA THR A 33 0.68 -0.37 11.54
C THR A 33 0.46 0.94 10.78
N SER A 34 1.40 1.87 10.87
CA SER A 34 1.38 3.13 10.11
C SER A 34 1.38 2.92 8.60
N LEU A 35 2.15 1.96 8.10
CA LEU A 35 2.17 1.57 6.69
C LEU A 35 0.81 1.01 6.25
N VAL A 36 0.19 0.13 7.05
CA VAL A 36 -1.16 -0.39 6.78
C VAL A 36 -2.20 0.74 6.76
N LEU A 37 -2.14 1.67 7.72
CA LEU A 37 -3.01 2.86 7.77
C LEU A 37 -2.85 3.74 6.53
N SER A 38 -1.61 4.02 6.14
CA SER A 38 -1.31 4.82 4.95
C SER A 38 -1.86 4.18 3.67
N GLY A 39 -1.73 2.86 3.54
CA GLY A 39 -2.31 2.08 2.45
C GLY A 39 -3.84 2.11 2.48
N LEU A 40 -4.47 2.12 3.66
CA LEU A 40 -5.92 2.19 3.78
C LEU A 40 -6.47 3.51 3.23
N PHE A 41 -5.81 4.63 3.51
CA PHE A 41 -6.25 5.92 2.97
C PHE A 41 -6.15 5.98 1.44
N ILE A 42 -5.11 5.36 0.85
CA ILE A 42 -5.03 5.23 -0.62
C ILE A 42 -6.17 4.37 -1.15
N ALA A 43 -6.39 3.19 -0.58
CA ALA A 43 -7.46 2.29 -1.01
C ALA A 43 -8.84 2.97 -0.92
N ALA A 44 -9.11 3.67 0.18
CA ALA A 44 -10.33 4.47 0.35
C ALA A 44 -10.46 5.58 -0.69
N THR A 45 -9.36 6.23 -1.06
CA THR A 45 -9.32 7.27 -2.11
C THR A 45 -9.68 6.69 -3.47
N VAL A 46 -9.16 5.51 -3.82
CA VAL A 46 -9.50 4.82 -5.08
C VAL A 46 -10.98 4.52 -5.15
N MET A 47 -11.57 4.02 -4.05
CA MET A 47 -12.98 3.63 -4.05
C MET A 47 -13.94 4.83 -4.09
N GLN A 48 -13.56 5.97 -3.52
CA GLN A 48 -14.42 7.17 -3.52
C GLN A 48 -14.26 8.06 -4.76
N THR A 49 -13.02 8.23 -5.21
CA THR A 49 -12.69 9.22 -6.26
C THR A 49 -12.27 8.57 -7.57
N GLY A 50 -12.16 7.24 -7.62
CA GLY A 50 -11.75 6.48 -8.80
C GLY A 50 -10.22 6.41 -8.98
N MET A 51 -9.81 5.57 -9.94
CA MET A 51 -8.42 5.20 -10.21
C MET A 51 -7.50 6.39 -10.49
N ALA A 52 -7.92 7.30 -11.38
CA ALA A 52 -7.06 8.39 -11.86
C ALA A 52 -6.71 9.40 -10.74
N ALA A 53 -7.70 9.78 -9.94
CA ALA A 53 -7.49 10.71 -8.83
C ALA A 53 -6.64 10.08 -7.71
N ALA A 54 -6.89 8.81 -7.41
CA ALA A 54 -6.08 8.09 -6.42
C ALA A 54 -4.64 7.88 -6.87
N PHE A 55 -4.38 7.72 -8.17
CA PHE A 55 -3.02 7.69 -8.71
C PHE A 55 -2.29 9.01 -8.45
N CYS A 56 -2.94 10.15 -8.70
CA CYS A 56 -2.37 11.47 -8.36
C CYS A 56 -2.10 11.62 -6.85
N VAL A 57 -3.00 11.14 -6.00
CA VAL A 57 -2.80 11.16 -4.53
C VAL A 57 -1.63 10.28 -4.11
N TYR A 58 -1.52 9.10 -4.70
CA TYR A 58 -0.42 8.18 -4.44
C TYR A 58 0.93 8.76 -4.89
N THR A 59 1.02 9.36 -6.07
CA THR A 59 2.28 9.96 -6.56
C THR A 59 2.66 11.18 -5.72
N ALA A 60 1.70 12.05 -5.38
CA ALA A 60 1.96 13.20 -4.52
C ALA A 60 2.42 12.79 -3.12
N THR A 61 1.73 11.84 -2.48
CA THR A 61 2.12 11.34 -1.15
C THR A 61 3.45 10.61 -1.18
N SER A 62 3.76 9.87 -2.25
CA SER A 62 5.05 9.21 -2.44
C SER A 62 6.20 10.21 -2.51
N LEU A 63 6.05 11.30 -3.27
CA LEU A 63 7.06 12.35 -3.37
C LEU A 63 7.25 13.06 -2.02
N ILE A 64 6.16 13.40 -1.34
CA ILE A 64 6.23 14.06 -0.03
C ILE A 64 6.85 13.11 1.00
N ALA A 65 6.45 11.84 1.04
CA ALA A 65 6.99 10.83 1.94
C ALA A 65 8.48 10.58 1.70
N PHE A 66 8.95 10.64 0.45
CA PHE A 66 10.37 10.48 0.14
C PHE A 66 11.22 11.64 0.67
N PHE A 67 10.70 12.86 0.63
CA PHE A 67 11.44 14.05 1.05
C PHE A 67 11.29 14.36 2.54
N LEU A 68 10.10 14.11 3.11
CA LEU A 68 9.76 14.51 4.48
C LEU A 68 10.18 13.47 5.53
N LEU A 69 10.16 12.17 5.20
CA LEU A 69 10.42 11.13 6.19
C LEU A 69 11.93 10.92 6.41
N PRO A 70 12.41 10.97 7.67
CA PRO A 70 13.82 10.74 7.97
C PRO A 70 14.22 9.27 7.74
N VAL A 71 13.27 8.34 7.92
CA VAL A 71 13.49 6.90 7.77
C VAL A 71 13.15 6.46 6.35
N LYS A 72 14.14 6.51 5.45
CA LYS A 72 13.97 6.17 4.02
C LYS A 72 13.38 4.77 3.78
N THR A 73 13.66 3.81 4.67
CA THR A 73 13.11 2.45 4.59
C THR A 73 11.58 2.45 4.60
N VAL A 74 10.94 3.30 5.40
CA VAL A 74 9.47 3.36 5.48
C VAL A 74 8.90 3.97 4.21
N SER A 75 9.50 5.04 3.69
CA SER A 75 9.07 5.65 2.41
C SER A 75 9.16 4.65 1.27
N VAL A 76 10.27 3.90 1.18
CA VAL A 76 10.47 2.90 0.14
C VAL A 76 9.45 1.76 0.25
N LEU A 77 9.20 1.25 1.46
CA LEU A 77 8.17 0.23 1.70
C LEU A 77 6.77 0.73 1.34
N PHE A 78 6.47 1.98 1.67
CA PHE A 78 5.20 2.60 1.30
C PHE A 78 5.04 2.67 -0.23
N ILE A 79 6.04 3.20 -0.93
CA ILE A 79 6.00 3.37 -2.39
C ILE A 79 5.91 2.00 -3.07
N LEU A 80 6.81 1.06 -2.76
CA LEU A 80 6.88 -0.21 -3.48
C LEU A 80 5.75 -1.17 -3.07
N PHE A 81 5.45 -1.30 -1.77
CA PHE A 81 4.54 -2.35 -1.30
C PHE A 81 3.16 -1.80 -0.97
N PHE A 82 3.07 -0.98 0.08
CA PHE A 82 1.78 -0.68 0.71
C PHE A 82 0.90 0.20 -0.17
N GLY A 83 1.45 1.28 -0.71
CA GLY A 83 0.73 2.24 -1.55
C GLY A 83 0.34 1.68 -2.91
N LEU A 84 1.29 1.06 -3.63
CA LEU A 84 0.99 0.43 -4.93
C LEU A 84 -0.04 -0.70 -4.81
N TYR A 85 0.08 -1.56 -3.80
CA TYR A 85 -0.89 -2.64 -3.63
C TYR A 85 -2.29 -2.12 -3.30
N SER A 86 -2.39 -1.11 -2.42
CA SER A 86 -3.65 -0.46 -2.11
C SER A 86 -4.30 0.21 -3.32
N LEU A 87 -3.49 0.67 -4.27
CA LEU A 87 -3.99 1.18 -5.54
C LEU A 87 -4.58 0.07 -6.41
N LEU A 88 -3.96 -1.12 -6.42
CA LEU A 88 -4.44 -2.28 -7.19
C LEU A 88 -5.60 -3.05 -6.52
N LEU A 89 -5.80 -2.87 -5.21
CA LEU A 89 -6.78 -3.61 -4.43
C LEU A 89 -8.19 -3.63 -5.06
N PRO A 90 -8.77 -2.51 -5.54
CA PRO A 90 -10.11 -2.51 -6.13
C PRO A 90 -10.16 -3.20 -7.50
N LEU A 91 -9.07 -3.23 -8.26
CA LEU A 91 -8.99 -3.97 -9.52
C LEU A 91 -9.03 -5.48 -9.25
N ILE A 92 -8.30 -5.93 -8.21
CA ILE A 92 -8.26 -7.32 -7.78
C ILE A 92 -9.64 -7.75 -7.22
N GLY A 93 -10.35 -6.84 -6.54
CA GLY A 93 -11.69 -7.09 -6.02
C GLY A 93 -12.76 -7.32 -7.10
N LYS A 94 -12.63 -6.68 -8.27
CA LYS A 94 -13.57 -6.82 -9.39
C LYS A 94 -13.46 -8.14 -10.15
N MET A 95 -12.42 -8.94 -9.89
CA MET A 95 -12.21 -10.21 -10.58
C MET A 95 -13.18 -11.27 -10.05
N LYS A 96 -14.10 -11.75 -10.91
CA LYS A 96 -15.09 -12.79 -10.56
C LYS A 96 -14.43 -14.15 -10.25
N ASN A 97 -13.35 -14.49 -10.95
CA ASN A 97 -12.69 -15.78 -10.80
C ASN A 97 -11.67 -15.76 -9.66
N ILE A 98 -11.87 -16.65 -8.68
CA ILE A 98 -10.97 -16.78 -7.52
C ILE A 98 -9.53 -17.13 -7.95
N LEU A 99 -9.36 -17.96 -8.99
CA LEU A 99 -8.03 -18.30 -9.52
C LEU A 99 -7.30 -17.06 -10.04
N ASN A 100 -7.95 -16.25 -10.87
CA ASN A 100 -7.33 -15.04 -11.43
C ASN A 100 -6.91 -14.07 -10.32
N ARG A 101 -7.74 -13.94 -9.28
CA ARG A 101 -7.45 -13.11 -8.11
C ARG A 101 -6.19 -13.57 -7.38
N ILE A 102 -6.05 -14.88 -7.18
CA ILE A 102 -4.87 -15.49 -6.53
C ILE A 102 -3.63 -15.30 -7.39
N ILE A 103 -3.71 -15.62 -8.69
CA ILE A 103 -2.60 -15.47 -9.64
C ILE A 103 -2.11 -14.03 -9.65
N PHE A 104 -3.01 -13.04 -9.72
CA PHE A 104 -2.62 -11.64 -9.76
C PHE A 104 -1.93 -11.18 -8.45
N LYS A 105 -2.40 -11.65 -7.30
CA LYS A 105 -1.78 -11.36 -5.99
C LYS A 105 -0.36 -11.89 -5.88
N TYR A 106 -0.16 -13.16 -6.25
CA TYR A 106 1.18 -13.77 -6.20
C TYR A 106 2.10 -13.25 -7.30
N ALA A 107 1.58 -12.95 -8.49
CA ALA A 107 2.34 -12.30 -9.56
C ALA A 107 2.84 -10.92 -9.11
N TYR A 108 1.97 -10.12 -8.51
CA TYR A 108 2.34 -8.83 -7.93
C TYR A 108 3.45 -8.98 -6.87
N LEU A 109 3.29 -9.92 -5.93
CA LEU A 109 4.29 -10.18 -4.90
C LEU A 109 5.66 -10.54 -5.48
N ASN A 110 5.70 -11.41 -6.50
CA ASN A 110 6.96 -11.80 -7.13
C ASN A 110 7.62 -10.64 -7.87
N ILE A 111 6.84 -9.85 -8.63
CA ILE A 111 7.34 -8.68 -9.34
C ILE A 111 7.94 -7.67 -8.36
N ILE A 112 7.24 -7.38 -7.26
CA ILE A 112 7.72 -6.39 -6.29
C ILE A 112 8.94 -6.88 -5.52
N ILE A 113 9.07 -8.19 -5.26
CA ILE A 113 10.28 -8.80 -4.69
C ILE A 113 11.46 -8.63 -5.65
N LEU A 114 11.28 -8.92 -6.93
CA LEU A 114 12.33 -8.72 -7.94
C LEU A 114 12.80 -7.27 -8.02
N ILE A 115 11.85 -6.32 -8.08
CA ILE A 115 12.15 -4.88 -8.13
C ILE A 115 12.88 -4.45 -6.86
N SER A 116 12.39 -4.85 -5.69
CA SER A 116 13.01 -4.47 -4.41
C SER A 116 14.42 -5.06 -4.24
N VAL A 117 14.65 -6.31 -4.62
CA VAL A 117 16.00 -6.92 -4.64
C VAL A 117 16.94 -6.17 -5.59
N PHE A 118 16.48 -5.81 -6.78
CA PHE A 118 17.26 -5.04 -7.75
C PHE A 118 17.65 -3.66 -7.19
N PHE A 119 16.70 -2.92 -6.63
CA PHE A 119 16.94 -1.61 -6.01
C PHE A 119 17.89 -1.70 -4.81
N LEU A 120 17.70 -2.68 -3.92
CA LEU A 120 18.56 -2.85 -2.74
C LEU A 120 20.00 -3.22 -3.10
N LYS A 121 20.20 -4.04 -4.14
CA LYS A 121 21.54 -4.33 -4.66
C LYS A 121 22.22 -3.08 -5.22
N GLN A 122 21.52 -2.32 -6.06
CA GLN A 122 22.10 -1.17 -6.76
C GLN A 122 22.41 0.00 -5.82
N PHE A 123 21.48 0.34 -4.92
CA PHE A 123 21.58 1.55 -4.12
C PHE A 123 22.18 1.33 -2.72
N PHE A 124 21.94 0.16 -2.11
CA PHE A 124 22.33 -0.11 -0.72
C PHE A 124 23.46 -1.13 -0.58
N ARG A 125 23.96 -1.71 -1.69
CA ARG A 125 24.98 -2.77 -1.71
C ARG A 125 24.71 -3.88 -0.68
N LEU A 126 23.43 -4.20 -0.49
CA LEU A 126 23.00 -5.08 0.58
C LEU A 126 23.48 -6.50 0.27
N GLN A 127 24.25 -7.09 1.20
CA GLN A 127 24.73 -8.45 1.06
C GLN A 127 23.55 -9.42 1.23
N ILE A 128 23.09 -9.99 0.12
CA ILE A 128 22.08 -11.04 0.16
C ILE A 128 22.75 -12.29 0.72
N PRO A 129 22.14 -12.97 1.71
CA PRO A 129 22.66 -14.24 2.19
C PRO A 129 22.84 -15.22 1.02
N GLN A 130 24.04 -15.77 0.89
CA GLN A 130 24.36 -16.75 -0.17
C GLN A 130 23.78 -18.14 0.17
N GLU A 131 23.40 -18.35 1.44
CA GLU A 131 22.83 -19.60 1.93
C GLU A 131 21.42 -19.82 1.37
N PHE A 132 21.26 -20.90 0.60
CA PHE A 132 19.98 -21.26 -0.02
C PHE A 132 18.84 -21.37 1.00
N ALA A 133 19.11 -21.94 2.18
CA ALA A 133 18.15 -22.05 3.26
C ALA A 133 17.65 -20.69 3.79
N LYS A 134 18.54 -19.68 3.89
CA LYS A 134 18.17 -18.33 4.36
C LYS A 134 17.33 -17.58 3.33
N ILE A 135 17.62 -17.78 2.04
CA ILE A 135 16.84 -17.20 0.93
C ILE A 135 15.41 -17.75 0.97
N ILE A 136 15.24 -19.07 1.10
CA ILE A 136 13.91 -19.70 1.19
C ILE A 136 13.14 -19.15 2.40
N MET A 137 13.78 -19.09 3.57
CA MET A 137 13.13 -18.59 4.79
C MET A 137 12.69 -17.13 4.65
N MET A 138 13.51 -16.27 4.04
CA MET A 138 13.16 -14.87 3.78
C MET A 138 11.98 -14.76 2.80
N TYR A 139 11.96 -15.56 1.73
CA TYR A 139 10.87 -15.58 0.77
C TYR A 139 9.55 -16.04 1.41
N LEU A 140 9.59 -17.10 2.23
CA LEU A 140 8.43 -17.57 3.00
C LEU A 140 7.91 -16.51 3.96
N ALA A 141 8.80 -15.79 4.65
CA ALA A 141 8.43 -14.69 5.53
C ALA A 141 7.72 -13.55 4.77
N LEU A 142 8.19 -13.21 3.57
CA LEU A 142 7.54 -12.20 2.72
C LEU A 142 6.15 -12.63 2.25
N ILE A 143 5.97 -13.89 1.87
CA ILE A 143 4.65 -14.44 1.52
C ILE A 143 3.71 -14.35 2.72
N ALA A 144 4.16 -14.77 3.90
CA ALA A 144 3.35 -14.72 5.12
C ALA A 144 2.93 -13.28 5.44
N LEU A 145 3.88 -12.35 5.42
CA LEU A 145 3.63 -10.93 5.71
C LEU A 145 2.68 -10.29 4.68
N PHE A 146 2.84 -10.61 3.40
CA PHE A 146 1.95 -10.14 2.35
C PHE A 146 0.52 -10.69 2.51
N THR A 147 0.39 -11.96 2.89
CA THR A 147 -0.93 -12.59 3.11
C THR A 147 -1.67 -11.92 4.27
N ILE A 148 -0.97 -11.66 5.37
CA ILE A 148 -1.51 -10.90 6.52
C ILE A 148 -1.93 -9.50 6.05
N TYR A 149 -1.08 -8.83 5.28
CA TYR A 149 -1.37 -7.49 4.77
C TYR A 149 -2.62 -7.46 3.86
N ASP A 150 -2.70 -8.35 2.87
CA ASP A 150 -3.86 -8.46 1.96
C ASP A 150 -5.17 -8.67 2.72
N TYR A 151 -5.15 -9.54 3.73
CA TYR A 151 -6.31 -9.77 4.59
C TYR A 151 -6.71 -8.50 5.37
N LEU A 152 -5.74 -7.85 6.02
CA LEU A 152 -5.97 -6.64 6.81
C LEU A 152 -6.48 -5.50 5.94
N ILE A 153 -5.81 -5.19 4.83
CA ILE A 153 -6.15 -4.04 3.99
C ILE A 153 -7.53 -4.23 3.34
N THR A 154 -7.88 -5.44 2.92
CA THR A 154 -9.20 -5.74 2.36
C THR A 154 -10.29 -5.49 3.40
N ARG A 155 -10.16 -6.06 4.60
CA ARG A 155 -11.17 -5.93 5.66
C ARG A 155 -11.27 -4.50 6.18
N LEU A 156 -10.14 -3.84 6.42
CA LEU A 156 -10.11 -2.49 6.94
C LEU A 156 -10.70 -1.50 5.93
N THR A 157 -10.44 -1.68 4.63
CA THR A 157 -11.03 -0.81 3.59
C THR A 157 -12.56 -0.95 3.54
N VAL A 158 -13.08 -2.18 3.58
CA VAL A 158 -14.53 -2.43 3.62
C VAL A 158 -15.16 -1.85 4.89
N TYR A 159 -14.53 -2.07 6.05
CA TYR A 159 -14.99 -1.50 7.32
C TYR A 159 -14.99 0.03 7.30
N PHE A 160 -13.91 0.65 6.82
CA PHE A 160 -13.77 2.09 6.75
C PHE A 160 -14.83 2.72 5.85
N ILE A 161 -15.07 2.15 4.66
CA ILE A 161 -16.10 2.63 3.74
C ILE A 161 -17.50 2.43 4.30
N SER A 162 -17.80 1.24 4.82
CA SER A 162 -19.12 0.96 5.38
C SER A 162 -19.44 1.78 6.63
N LYS A 163 -18.43 2.25 7.38
CA LYS A 163 -18.64 3.09 8.58
C LYS A 163 -18.71 4.57 8.24
N PHE A 164 -17.79 5.09 7.44
CA PHE A 164 -17.69 6.53 7.16
C PHE A 164 -18.49 6.96 5.93
N PHE A 165 -18.72 6.06 4.98
CA PHE A 165 -19.37 6.36 3.69
C PHE A 165 -20.67 5.60 3.47
N LYS A 166 -21.28 5.05 4.54
CA LYS A 166 -22.57 4.33 4.52
C LYS A 166 -23.73 5.09 3.85
N HIS A 167 -23.62 6.41 3.71
CA HIS A 167 -24.61 7.25 3.02
C HIS A 167 -24.36 7.50 1.53
N ILE A 168 -23.30 6.92 0.95
CA ILE A 168 -22.99 7.05 -0.48
C ILE A 168 -22.91 5.64 -1.06
N LYS A 169 -24.05 5.15 -1.58
CA LYS A 169 -24.17 3.85 -2.27
C LYS A 169 -23.01 3.66 -3.24
N THR A 170 -22.19 2.64 -3.00
CA THR A 170 -21.25 2.14 -3.98
C THR A 170 -21.34 0.62 -3.93
N ASP A 171 -22.00 0.04 -4.92
CA ASP A 171 -22.13 -1.41 -5.09
C ASP A 171 -20.73 -2.00 -5.29
N ILE A 172 -20.39 -2.96 -4.43
CA ILE A 172 -19.14 -3.73 -4.42
C ILE A 172 -19.27 -4.89 -5.40
#